data_AF-K7EDF8-F1
#
_entry.id   AF-K7EDF8-F1
#
_cell.length_a   1.000
_cell.length_b   1.000
_cell.length_c   1.000
_cell.angle_alpha   90.00
_cell.angle_beta   90.00
_cell.angle_gamma   90.00
#
_symmetry.space_group_name_H-M   'P 1'
#
loop_
_entity.id
_entity.type
_entity.pdbx_description
1 polymer ?
#
loop_
_entity_poly.entity_id
_entity_poly.type
_entity_poly.pdbx_seq_one_letter_code
_entity_poly.pdbx_strand_id
1 'polypeptide(L)'
;MSPSRKLFGRAIHALARISDEFWLDPSEKGLALRSMNSSRSAYACVFFPPIFFQMYHSTTIPEGCEKYIPLHLKYKLGIKSVLPIFRSLNTLERNVEKCSIFISDNNCRVVFQLFCKHGM
;
A
#
# COMPACT_ATOMS: atom_id res chain seq x y z
N MET A 1 5.53 17.34 8.62
CA MET A 1 5.02 16.05 8.08
C MET A 1 4.95 15.05 9.22
N SER A 2 3.98 14.14 9.21
CA SER A 2 4.16 12.90 9.96
C SER A 2 5.29 12.11 9.26
N PRO A 3 6.31 11.61 9.98
CA PRO A 3 7.40 10.81 9.39
C PRO A 3 6.91 9.57 8.61
N SER A 4 5.64 9.19 8.79
CA SER A 4 5.00 8.06 8.15
C SER A 4 4.94 8.13 6.61
N ARG A 5 4.60 9.25 5.97
CA ARG A 5 4.44 9.27 4.48
C ARG A 5 5.74 8.98 3.72
N LYS A 6 6.84 9.58 4.17
CA LYS A 6 8.17 9.35 3.57
C LYS A 6 8.61 7.90 3.76
N LEU A 7 8.30 7.30 4.89
CA LEU A 7 8.59 5.89 5.16
C LEU A 7 7.79 4.96 4.25
N PHE A 8 6.50 5.26 4.02
CA PHE A 8 5.68 4.50 3.08
C PHE A 8 6.26 4.55 1.65
N GLY A 9 6.60 5.74 1.16
CA GLY A 9 7.23 5.88 -0.16
C GLY A 9 8.57 5.15 -0.26
N ARG A 10 9.41 5.18 0.80
CA ARG A 10 10.65 4.39 0.86
C ARG A 10 10.40 2.89 0.80
N ALA A 11 9.33 2.40 1.42
CA ALA A 11 8.95 0.99 1.34
C ALA A 11 8.57 0.59 -0.09
N ILE A 12 7.79 1.43 -0.81
CA ILE A 12 7.48 1.21 -2.23
C ILE A 12 8.76 1.14 -3.07
N HIS A 13 9.69 2.09 -2.90
CA HIS A 13 11.00 2.05 -3.57
C HIS A 13 11.81 0.80 -3.21
N ALA A 14 11.72 0.33 -1.97
CA ALA A 14 12.41 -0.88 -1.55
C ALA A 14 11.86 -2.13 -2.25
N LEU A 15 10.53 -2.27 -2.34
CA LEU A 15 9.87 -3.39 -3.01
C LEU A 15 10.11 -3.40 -4.53
N ALA A 16 10.27 -2.22 -5.14
CA ALA A 16 10.60 -2.10 -6.56
C ALA A 16 11.94 -2.72 -6.96
N ARG A 17 12.83 -2.96 -5.98
CA ARG A 17 14.10 -3.68 -6.21
C ARG A 17 13.94 -5.20 -6.24
N ILE A 18 12.80 -5.71 -5.76
CA ILE A 18 12.53 -7.15 -5.63
C ILE A 18 11.70 -7.65 -6.80
N SER A 19 10.67 -6.90 -7.20
CA SER A 19 9.74 -7.31 -8.25
C SER A 19 9.06 -6.11 -8.91
N ASP A 20 8.53 -6.37 -10.10
CA ASP A 20 7.68 -5.44 -10.84
C ASP A 20 6.25 -5.37 -10.27
N GLU A 21 5.93 -6.19 -9.27
CA GLU A 21 4.61 -6.30 -8.67
C GLU A 21 4.69 -6.42 -7.14
N PHE A 22 3.68 -5.88 -6.47
CA PHE A 22 3.51 -6.04 -5.03
C PHE A 22 2.02 -6.13 -4.69
N TRP A 23 1.71 -6.54 -3.47
CA TRP A 23 0.35 -6.67 -2.98
C TRP A 23 0.12 -5.79 -1.77
N LEU A 24 -1.06 -5.16 -1.74
CA LEU A 24 -1.64 -4.57 -0.53
C LEU A 24 -2.48 -5.62 0.18
N ASP A 25 -2.16 -5.87 1.45
CA ASP A 25 -2.83 -6.84 2.30
C ASP A 25 -3.29 -6.14 3.59
N PRO A 26 -4.46 -5.47 3.57
CA PRO A 26 -5.04 -4.84 4.75
C PRO A 26 -5.63 -5.90 5.70
N SER A 27 -5.41 -5.70 6.98
CA SER A 27 -5.96 -6.53 8.07
C SER A 27 -6.34 -5.65 9.26
N GLU A 28 -7.03 -6.19 10.27
CA GLU A 28 -7.27 -5.49 11.53
C GLU A 28 -5.97 -5.05 12.23
N LYS A 29 -4.89 -5.82 12.03
CA LYS A 29 -3.58 -5.53 12.61
C LYS A 29 -2.81 -4.45 11.87
N GLY A 30 -3.27 -3.99 10.70
CA GLY A 30 -2.58 -3.02 9.85
C GLY A 30 -2.40 -3.50 8.42
N LEU A 31 -1.60 -2.76 7.67
CA LEU A 31 -1.37 -2.96 6.23
C LEU A 31 0.00 -3.61 5.98
N ALA A 32 0.00 -4.78 5.34
CA ALA A 32 1.22 -5.38 4.80
C ALA A 32 1.40 -5.03 3.31
N LEU A 33 2.61 -4.64 2.94
CA LEU A 33 3.08 -4.57 1.56
C LEU A 33 3.95 -5.79 1.29
N ARG A 34 3.51 -6.66 0.39
CA ARG A 34 4.20 -7.93 0.10
C ARG A 34 4.72 -7.93 -1.34
N SER A 35 5.85 -8.56 -1.60
CA SER A 35 6.36 -8.76 -2.96
C SER A 35 7.14 -10.06 -3.05
N MET A 36 7.11 -10.68 -4.23
CA MET A 36 7.90 -11.86 -4.59
C MET A 36 8.49 -11.63 -5.97
N ASN A 37 9.74 -12.04 -6.16
CA ASN A 37 10.33 -12.05 -7.49
C ASN A 37 9.71 -13.16 -8.37
N SER A 38 9.93 -13.10 -9.68
CA SER A 38 9.32 -14.01 -10.66
C SER A 38 9.68 -15.48 -10.44
N SER A 39 10.91 -15.76 -9.98
CA SER A 39 11.38 -17.11 -9.64
C SER A 39 10.91 -17.61 -8.28
N ARG A 40 10.16 -16.80 -7.51
CA ARG A 40 9.68 -17.12 -6.15
C ARG A 40 10.80 -17.48 -5.17
N SER A 41 12.02 -16.99 -5.43
CA SER A 41 13.20 -17.24 -4.58
C SER A 41 13.49 -16.09 -3.61
N ALA A 42 12.85 -14.93 -3.79
CA ALA A 42 12.98 -13.79 -2.90
C ALA A 42 11.60 -13.25 -2.53
N TYR A 43 11.38 -13.03 -1.24
CA TYR A 43 10.17 -12.46 -0.67
C TYR A 43 10.51 -11.22 0.15
N ALA A 44 9.70 -10.19 0.05
CA ALA A 44 9.80 -8.99 0.87
C ALA A 44 8.43 -8.64 1.46
N CYS A 45 8.45 -8.21 2.72
CA CYS A 45 7.27 -7.76 3.45
C CYS A 45 7.61 -6.52 4.26
N VAL A 46 6.82 -5.45 4.09
CA VAL A 46 6.88 -4.26 4.94
C VAL A 46 5.51 -4.11 5.60
N PHE A 47 5.49 -4.02 6.92
CA PHE A 47 4.25 -3.94 7.69
C PHE A 47 4.08 -2.58 8.34
N PHE A 48 2.87 -2.01 8.20
CA PHE A 48 2.47 -0.75 8.80
C PHE A 48 1.32 -0.99 9.78
N PRO A 49 1.55 -0.90 11.10
CA PRO A 49 0.48 -1.07 12.09
C PRO A 49 -0.54 0.09 12.00
N PRO A 50 -1.74 -0.02 12.61
CA PRO A 50 -2.80 0.98 12.43
C PRO A 50 -2.36 2.36 12.94
N ILE A 51 -1.55 2.40 14.01
CA ILE A 51 -0.98 3.62 14.59
C ILE A 51 -0.02 4.38 13.66
N PHE A 52 0.46 3.75 12.58
CA PHE A 52 1.24 4.44 11.55
C PHE A 52 0.40 5.45 10.76
N PHE A 53 -0.91 5.19 10.65
CA PHE A 53 -1.85 5.99 9.89
C PHE A 53 -2.59 6.95 10.82
N GLN A 54 -2.92 8.13 10.32
CA GLN A 54 -3.81 9.04 11.02
C GLN A 54 -5.22 8.46 11.16
N MET A 55 -5.66 7.70 10.15
CA MET A 55 -6.89 6.94 10.14
C MET A 55 -6.65 5.62 9.43
N TYR A 56 -7.10 4.53 10.03
CA TYR A 56 -7.02 3.19 9.45
C TYR A 56 -8.35 2.48 9.66
N HIS A 57 -8.98 2.06 8.57
CA HIS A 57 -10.19 1.24 8.58
C HIS A 57 -9.95 0.04 7.67
N SER A 58 -10.11 -1.16 8.21
CA SER A 58 -10.08 -2.41 7.46
C SER A 58 -11.43 -3.07 7.60
N THR A 59 -12.13 -3.26 6.50
CA THR A 59 -13.38 -4.03 6.48
C THR A 59 -12.99 -5.49 6.28
N THR A 60 -12.76 -6.23 7.37
CA THR A 60 -12.66 -7.68 7.32
C THR A 60 -14.03 -8.25 6.93
N ILE A 61 -14.06 -9.11 5.90
CA ILE A 61 -15.22 -9.97 5.66
C ILE A 61 -15.38 -10.85 6.91
N PRO A 62 -16.58 -11.01 7.48
CA PRO A 62 -16.76 -11.76 8.73
C PRO A 62 -16.18 -13.18 8.63
N GLU A 63 -15.45 -13.58 9.65
CA GLU A 63 -14.99 -14.95 9.85
C GLU A 63 -16.21 -15.90 9.83
N GLY A 64 -16.28 -16.78 8.83
CA GLY A 64 -17.43 -17.69 8.69
C GLY A 64 -17.57 -18.42 7.35
N CYS A 65 -16.82 -18.06 6.30
CA CYS A 65 -16.84 -18.80 5.04
C CYS A 65 -15.58 -19.69 4.90
N GLU A 66 -15.50 -20.72 5.74
CA GLU A 66 -14.60 -21.86 5.51
C GLU A 66 -15.13 -22.68 4.32
N LYS A 67 -14.48 -22.56 3.16
CA LYS A 67 -14.19 -23.66 2.22
C LYS A 67 -13.58 -23.10 0.92
N TYR A 68 -12.31 -23.46 0.70
CA TYR A 68 -11.47 -23.23 -0.49
C TYR A 68 -10.97 -21.78 -0.68
N ILE A 69 -9.64 -21.65 -0.51
CA ILE A 69 -8.74 -20.48 -0.51
C ILE A 69 -9.15 -19.38 -1.53
N PRO A 70 -8.93 -18.10 -1.19
CA PRO A 70 -7.93 -17.39 -1.97
C PRO A 70 -6.98 -16.60 -1.06
N LEU A 71 -5.68 -16.71 -1.36
CA LEU A 71 -4.59 -15.90 -0.84
C LEU A 71 -5.05 -14.53 -0.30
N HIS A 72 -4.65 -14.21 0.93
CA HIS A 72 -4.65 -12.89 1.58
C HIS A 72 -3.74 -11.87 0.83
N LEU A 73 -3.82 -11.83 -0.50
CA LEU A 73 -3.02 -11.03 -1.43
C LEU A 73 -4.00 -10.49 -2.49
N LYS A 74 -5.09 -9.85 -2.05
CA LYS A 74 -6.22 -9.49 -2.94
C LYS A 74 -5.87 -8.39 -3.93
N TYR A 75 -4.99 -7.46 -3.55
CA TYR A 75 -4.79 -6.22 -4.30
C TYR A 75 -3.37 -6.14 -4.87
N LYS A 76 -3.16 -6.88 -5.96
CA LYS A 76 -1.92 -6.87 -6.72
C LYS A 76 -1.80 -5.58 -7.54
N LEU A 77 -0.68 -4.90 -7.43
CA LEU A 77 -0.38 -3.66 -8.14
C LEU A 77 0.94 -3.79 -8.88
N GLY A 78 0.96 -3.29 -10.12
CA GLY A 78 2.21 -3.10 -10.85
C GLY A 78 3.01 -1.97 -10.20
N ILE A 79 4.26 -2.24 -9.82
CA ILE A 79 5.10 -1.27 -9.12
C ILE A 79 5.28 0.01 -9.97
N LYS A 80 5.35 -0.15 -11.30
CA LYS A 80 5.53 0.95 -12.27
C LYS A 80 4.35 1.92 -12.31
N SER A 81 3.14 1.50 -11.93
CA SER A 81 1.99 2.42 -11.84
C SER A 81 1.94 3.20 -10.52
N VAL A 82 2.57 2.68 -9.46
CA VAL A 82 2.57 3.29 -8.12
C VAL A 82 3.82 4.13 -7.87
N LEU A 83 4.99 3.72 -8.40
CA LEU A 83 6.27 4.41 -8.22
C LEU A 83 6.22 5.91 -8.54
N PRO A 84 5.54 6.36 -9.62
CA PRO A 84 5.46 7.78 -9.97
C PRO A 84 4.85 8.65 -8.86
N ILE A 85 3.88 8.11 -8.09
CA ILE A 85 3.24 8.78 -6.96
C ILE A 85 4.26 9.10 -5.86
N PHE A 86 5.26 8.23 -5.69
CA PHE A 86 6.32 8.35 -4.69
C PHE A 86 7.68 8.72 -5.29
N ARG A 87 7.73 9.23 -6.54
CA ARG A 87 8.98 9.47 -7.30
C ARG A 87 9.92 10.45 -6.60
N SER A 88 9.39 11.61 -6.18
CA SER A 88 10.15 12.60 -5.42
C SER A 88 9.56 12.71 -4.02
N LEU A 89 10.16 11.97 -3.09
CA LEU A 89 9.75 12.03 -1.67
C LEU A 89 9.90 13.44 -1.10
N ASN A 90 10.86 14.23 -1.58
CA ASN A 90 11.06 15.62 -1.17
C ASN A 90 9.96 16.55 -1.70
N THR A 91 9.50 16.35 -2.94
CA THR A 91 8.38 17.12 -3.52
C THR A 91 7.07 16.74 -2.84
N LEU A 92 6.86 15.44 -2.63
CA LEU A 92 5.70 14.93 -1.88
C LEU A 92 5.67 15.53 -0.47
N GLU A 93 6.83 15.61 0.17
CA GLU A 93 6.97 16.19 1.51
C GLU A 93 6.63 17.68 1.58
N ARG A 94 7.00 18.44 0.55
CA ARG A 94 6.75 19.88 0.49
C ARG A 94 5.33 20.22 0.10
N ASN A 95 4.70 19.42 -0.76
CA ASN A 95 3.46 19.80 -1.43
C ASN A 95 2.22 19.03 -0.97
N VAL A 96 2.37 17.83 -0.39
CA VAL A 96 1.25 16.96 0.00
C VAL A 96 1.05 16.95 1.51
N GLU A 97 -0.14 17.36 1.93
CA GLU A 97 -0.58 17.39 3.32
C GLU A 97 -1.04 16.02 3.81
N LYS A 98 -1.83 15.32 2.99
CA LYS A 98 -2.43 14.03 3.30
C LYS A 98 -2.40 13.12 2.08
N CYS A 99 -2.23 11.81 2.32
CA CYS A 99 -2.40 10.77 1.32
C CYS A 99 -3.40 9.77 1.88
N SER A 100 -4.50 9.53 1.16
CA SER A 100 -5.45 8.47 1.47
C SER A 100 -5.29 7.33 0.48
N ILE A 101 -5.34 6.11 0.97
CA ILE A 101 -5.32 4.90 0.14
C ILE A 101 -6.67 4.23 0.34
N PHE A 102 -7.46 4.16 -0.71
CA PHE A 102 -8.74 3.46 -0.71
C PHE A 102 -8.63 2.21 -1.55
N ILE A 103 -9.25 1.15 -1.08
CA ILE A 103 -9.28 -0.13 -1.75
C ILE A 103 -10.74 -0.53 -1.90
N SER A 104 -11.17 -0.77 -3.15
CA SER A 104 -12.56 -1.10 -3.48
C SER A 104 -12.63 -2.52 -4.02
N ASP A 105 -13.32 -3.41 -3.29
CA ASP A 105 -13.63 -4.77 -3.73
C ASP A 105 -14.53 -4.78 -4.97
N ASN A 106 -15.49 -3.86 -5.06
CA ASN A 106 -16.47 -3.84 -6.17
C ASN A 106 -15.84 -3.66 -7.55
N ASN A 107 -14.70 -2.97 -7.63
CA ASN A 107 -14.06 -2.63 -8.90
C ASN A 107 -12.60 -3.10 -9.01
N CYS A 108 -12.08 -3.85 -8.02
CA CYS A 108 -10.67 -4.24 -7.93
C CYS A 108 -9.71 -3.06 -8.12
N ARG A 109 -10.06 -1.89 -7.57
CA ARG A 109 -9.31 -0.64 -7.75
C ARG A 109 -8.69 -0.19 -6.44
N VAL A 110 -7.45 0.26 -6.54
CA VAL A 110 -6.75 0.98 -5.48
C VAL A 110 -6.63 2.44 -5.89
N VAL A 111 -7.11 3.34 -5.05
CA VAL A 111 -7.09 4.78 -5.28
C VAL A 111 -6.11 5.42 -4.30
N PHE A 112 -5.09 6.08 -4.83
CA PHE A 112 -4.21 6.95 -4.07
C PHE A 112 -4.68 8.40 -4.26
N GLN A 113 -5.24 8.99 -3.21
CA GLN A 113 -5.69 10.37 -3.21
C GLN A 113 -4.70 11.24 -2.45
N LEU A 114 -4.09 12.20 -3.15
CA LEU A 114 -3.17 13.17 -2.57
C LEU A 114 -3.92 14.48 -2.33
N PHE A 115 -3.78 15.04 -1.13
CA PHE A 115 -4.33 16.35 -0.77
C PHE A 115 -3.16 17.33 -0.70
N CYS A 116 -3.11 18.29 -1.62
CA CYS A 116 -1.99 19.23 -1.74
C CYS A 116 -2.26 20.55 -1.00
N LYS A 117 -1.20 21.18 -0.49
CA LYS A 117 -1.25 22.42 0.33
C LYS A 117 -1.99 23.60 -0.30
N HIS A 118 -2.09 23.64 -1.62
CA HIS A 118 -2.67 24.76 -2.35
C HIS A 118 -3.97 24.38 -3.06
N GLY A 119 -4.68 23.34 -2.58
CA GLY A 119 -6.00 22.96 -3.10
C GLY A 119 -6.00 22.38 -4.52
N MET A 120 -4.86 21.92 -5.02
CA MET A 120 -4.79 21.07 -6.22
C MET A 120 -5.08 19.62 -5.89
#